data_AF-M5C2R0-F1
#
_entry.id   AF-M5C2R0-F1
#
_cell.length_a   1.000
_cell.length_b   1.000
_cell.length_c   1.000
_cell.angle_alpha   90.00
_cell.angle_beta   90.00
_cell.angle_gamma   90.00
#
_symmetry.space_group_name_H-M   'P 1'
#
loop_
_entity.id
_entity.type
_entity.pdbx_description
1 polymer ?
#
loop_
_entity_poly.entity_id
_entity_poly.type
_entity_poly.pdbx_seq_one_letter_code
_entity_poly.pdbx_strand_id
1 'polypeptide(L)'
;MKLVGNSFILGAIELIAETQTLADKAGVGAEQLDAFINDVFPIPLLTSYSKKMLNDSFDGNQGFHLEGGLKDANHILQLSQDSNSPMPIITLARDHLLTARAQETKPYPSLDWSALVSGNRLAAGLDAFDHRKHQHKVEKVDD
;
A
#
# COMPACT_ATOMS: atom_id res chain seq x y z
N MET A 1 8.90 15.44 15.07
CA MET A 1 9.53 14.14 14.79
C MET A 1 8.51 13.05 14.46
N LYS A 2 7.50 12.79 15.31
CA LYS A 2 6.48 11.74 15.04
C LYS A 2 5.82 11.81 13.66
N LEU A 3 5.23 12.95 13.29
CA LEU A 3 4.54 13.10 11.99
C LEU A 3 5.49 12.94 10.80
N VAL A 4 6.72 13.44 10.91
CA VAL A 4 7.76 13.29 9.87
C VAL A 4 8.19 11.82 9.72
N GLY A 5 8.30 11.08 10.82
CA GLY A 5 8.58 9.64 10.76
C GLY A 5 7.41 8.86 10.15
N ASN A 6 6.18 9.17 10.56
CA ASN A 6 4.99 8.49 10.03
C ASN A 6 4.75 8.82 8.55
N SER A 7 5.12 10.01 8.08
CA SER A 7 5.04 10.34 6.65
C SER A 7 6.03 9.52 5.82
N PHE A 8 7.24 9.26 6.32
CA PHE A 8 8.18 8.37 5.65
C PHE A 8 7.62 6.95 5.53
N ILE A 9 7.09 6.40 6.63
CA ILE A 9 6.52 5.05 6.64
C ILE A 9 5.32 4.97 5.69
N LEU A 10 4.37 5.91 5.78
CA LEU A 10 3.19 5.92 4.91
C LEU A 10 3.57 6.05 3.43
N GLY A 11 4.54 6.92 3.11
CA GLY A 11 5.05 7.05 1.75
C GLY A 11 5.75 5.80 1.24
N ALA A 12 6.47 5.07 2.09
CA ALA A 12 7.07 3.80 1.73
C ALA A 12 6.01 2.71 1.48
N ILE A 13 4.94 2.67 2.28
CA ILE A 13 3.81 1.76 2.07
C ILE A 13 3.13 2.06 0.73
N GLU A 14 2.89 3.33 0.42
CA GLU A 14 2.34 3.75 -0.88
C GLU A 14 3.22 3.29 -2.05
N LEU A 15 4.54 3.52 -1.95
CA LEU A 15 5.48 3.09 -3.00
C LEU A 15 5.47 1.57 -3.20
N ILE A 16 5.46 0.79 -2.12
CA ILE A 16 5.38 -0.67 -2.19
C ILE A 16 4.06 -1.10 -2.86
N ALA A 17 2.94 -0.47 -2.47
CA ALA A 17 1.63 -0.78 -3.03
C ALA A 17 1.56 -0.50 -4.55
N GLU A 18 2.04 0.67 -4.98
CA GLU A 18 2.09 1.06 -6.39
C GLU A 18 2.97 0.10 -7.20
N THR A 19 4.17 -0.19 -6.69
CA THR A 19 5.14 -1.04 -7.40
C THR A 19 4.75 -2.51 -7.43
N GLN A 20 4.12 -3.06 -6.38
CA GLN A 20 3.55 -4.42 -6.42
C GLN A 20 2.40 -4.51 -7.43
N THR A 21 1.50 -3.53 -7.43
CA THR A 21 0.41 -3.46 -8.40
C THR A 21 0.95 -3.41 -9.83
N LEU A 22 2.00 -2.61 -10.07
CA LEU A 22 2.68 -2.55 -11.36
C LEU A 22 3.34 -3.88 -11.72
N ALA A 23 4.03 -4.54 -10.78
CA ALA A 23 4.68 -5.82 -11.01
C ALA A 23 3.68 -6.90 -11.46
N ASP A 24 2.50 -6.96 -10.83
CA ASP A 24 1.42 -7.85 -11.25
C ASP A 24 0.92 -7.51 -12.65
N LYS A 25 0.66 -6.23 -12.94
CA LYS A 25 0.20 -5.78 -14.27
C LYS A 25 1.23 -5.99 -15.38
N ALA A 26 2.51 -5.91 -15.05
CA ALA A 26 3.62 -6.09 -15.98
C ALA A 26 3.99 -7.57 -16.20
N GLY A 27 3.37 -8.51 -15.48
CA GLY A 27 3.69 -9.94 -15.55
C GLY A 27 4.99 -10.34 -14.84
N VAL A 28 5.57 -9.44 -14.04
CA VAL A 28 6.74 -9.72 -13.19
C VAL A 28 6.31 -10.45 -11.91
N GLY A 29 5.14 -10.10 -11.38
CA GLY A 29 4.55 -10.66 -10.16
C GLY A 29 5.02 -9.97 -8.88
N ALA A 30 4.08 -9.71 -7.96
CA ALA A 30 4.34 -9.10 -6.66
C ALA A 30 5.31 -9.92 -5.79
N GLU A 31 5.36 -11.25 -5.95
CA GLU A 31 6.31 -12.13 -5.24
C GLU A 31 7.76 -11.80 -5.60
N GLN A 32 8.02 -11.53 -6.88
CA GLN A 32 9.37 -11.22 -7.35
C GLN A 32 9.84 -9.86 -6.83
N LEU A 33 8.90 -8.91 -6.68
CA LEU A 33 9.19 -7.63 -6.05
C LEU A 33 9.41 -7.76 -4.54
N ASP A 34 8.62 -8.58 -3.82
CA ASP A 34 8.85 -8.84 -2.39
C ASP A 34 10.24 -9.43 -2.14
N ALA A 35 10.65 -10.41 -2.97
CA ALA A 35 11.99 -10.97 -2.93
C ALA A 35 13.07 -9.89 -3.14
N PHE A 36 12.90 -9.04 -4.16
CA PHE A 36 13.81 -7.92 -4.41
C PHE A 36 13.91 -6.95 -3.23
N ILE A 37 12.77 -6.56 -2.63
CA ILE A 37 12.75 -5.69 -1.44
C ILE A 37 13.49 -6.35 -0.29
N ASN A 38 13.29 -7.64 -0.04
CA ASN A 38 13.96 -8.38 1.02
C ASN A 38 15.48 -8.45 0.83
N ASP A 39 15.95 -8.59 -0.40
CA ASP A 39 17.37 -8.71 -0.71
C ASP A 39 18.10 -7.36 -0.72
N VAL A 40 17.47 -6.33 -1.27
CA VAL A 40 18.09 -5.00 -1.47
C VAL A 40 17.84 -4.05 -0.31
N PHE A 41 16.68 -4.14 0.34
CA PHE A 41 16.26 -3.27 1.43
C PHE A 41 15.83 -4.09 2.65
N PRO A 42 16.76 -4.75 3.37
CA PRO A 42 16.46 -5.65 4.49
C PRO A 42 16.05 -4.87 5.75
N ILE A 43 14.96 -4.09 5.64
CA ILE A 43 14.36 -3.29 6.70
C ILE A 43 13.10 -4.05 7.13
N PRO A 44 13.12 -4.76 8.28
CA PRO A 44 12.04 -5.65 8.70
C PRO A 44 10.65 -5.00 8.67
N LEU A 45 10.60 -3.70 9.00
CA LEU A 45 9.38 -2.91 8.97
C LEU A 45 8.79 -2.82 7.54
N LEU A 46 9.59 -2.48 6.53
CA LEU A 46 9.11 -2.31 5.15
C LEU A 46 8.77 -3.67 4.51
N THR A 47 9.63 -4.67 4.71
CA THR A 47 9.36 -6.06 4.35
C THR A 47 8.02 -6.55 4.90
N SER A 48 7.67 -6.18 6.15
CA SER A 48 6.41 -6.61 6.74
C SER A 48 5.18 -6.08 5.99
N TYR A 49 5.25 -4.86 5.44
CA TYR A 49 4.16 -4.28 4.65
C TYR A 49 4.05 -4.88 3.26
N SER A 50 5.19 -5.10 2.59
CA SER A 50 5.25 -5.83 1.31
C SER A 50 4.58 -7.21 1.43
N LYS A 51 4.91 -7.96 2.50
CA LYS A 51 4.30 -9.26 2.77
C LYS A 51 2.82 -9.19 3.10
N LYS A 52 2.35 -8.17 3.83
CA LYS A 52 0.93 -7.99 4.12
C LYS A 52 0.12 -7.82 2.83
N MET A 53 0.60 -6.97 1.93
CA MET A 53 -0.06 -6.71 0.64
C MET A 53 -0.02 -7.93 -0.28
N LEU A 54 1.11 -8.64 -0.33
CA LEU A 54 1.27 -9.86 -1.11
C LEU A 54 0.27 -10.96 -0.68
N ASN A 55 0.03 -11.08 0.63
CA ASN A 55 -0.81 -12.14 1.20
C ASN A 55 -2.24 -11.68 1.55
N ASP A 56 -2.68 -10.51 1.10
CA ASP A 56 -3.95 -9.88 1.46
C ASP A 56 -4.25 -9.85 2.98
N SER A 57 -3.20 -9.71 3.79
CA SER A 57 -3.27 -9.79 5.26
C SER A 57 -3.52 -8.41 5.87
N PHE A 58 -4.77 -7.97 5.79
CA PHE A 58 -5.20 -6.62 6.15
C PHE A 58 -6.03 -6.51 7.43
N ASP A 59 -5.98 -7.49 8.34
CA ASP A 59 -6.72 -7.41 9.61
C ASP A 59 -6.21 -6.25 10.49
N GLY A 60 -7.07 -5.26 10.75
CA GLY A 60 -6.74 -4.08 11.55
C GLY A 60 -6.36 -4.40 13.00
N ASN A 61 -6.70 -5.58 13.52
CA ASN A 61 -6.29 -6.03 14.85
C ASN A 61 -4.86 -6.57 14.91
N GLN A 62 -4.26 -6.87 13.75
CA GLN A 62 -2.91 -7.44 13.62
C GLN A 62 -1.90 -6.42 13.06
N GLY A 63 -2.19 -5.13 13.19
CA GLY A 63 -1.32 -4.08 12.68
C GLY A 63 -1.74 -2.68 13.06
N PHE A 64 -1.49 -1.72 12.16
CA PHE A 64 -1.82 -0.32 12.39
C PHE A 64 -3.14 0.01 11.73
N HIS A 65 -4.12 0.39 12.53
CA HIS A 65 -5.49 0.59 12.10
C HIS A 65 -5.60 1.67 11.00
N LEU A 66 -6.43 1.41 9.98
CA LEU A 66 -6.67 2.31 8.85
C LEU A 66 -7.10 3.70 9.31
N GLU A 67 -8.02 3.79 10.26
CA GLU A 67 -8.47 5.05 10.87
C GLU A 67 -7.32 5.83 11.54
N GLY A 68 -6.37 5.12 12.14
CA GLY A 68 -5.13 5.72 12.67
C GLY A 68 -4.26 6.28 11.56
N GLY A 69 -4.13 5.54 10.45
CA GLY A 69 -3.42 5.97 9.24
C GLY A 69 -4.03 7.23 8.63
N LEU A 70 -5.35 7.30 8.50
CA LEU A 70 -6.06 8.48 7.99
C LEU A 70 -5.87 9.70 8.90
N LYS A 71 -5.96 9.50 10.22
CA LYS A 71 -5.70 10.57 11.20
C LYS A 71 -4.28 11.12 11.07
N ASP A 72 -3.28 10.25 10.99
CA ASP A 72 -1.89 10.66 10.84
C ASP A 72 -1.64 11.34 9.48
N ALA A 73 -2.19 10.82 8.38
CA ALA A 73 -2.09 11.44 7.06
C ALA A 73 -2.66 12.88 7.05
N ASN A 74 -3.82 13.10 7.68
CA ASN A 74 -4.40 14.43 7.80
C ASN A 74 -3.53 15.37 8.63
N HIS A 75 -2.98 14.91 9.75
CA HIS A 75 -2.05 15.72 10.55
C HIS A 75 -0.75 16.05 9.80
N ILE A 76 -0.22 15.10 9.01
CA ILE A 76 0.96 15.32 8.18
C ILE A 76 0.67 16.40 7.12
N LEU A 77 -0.47 16.31 6.45
CA LEU A 77 -0.84 17.28 5.42
C LEU A 77 -1.09 18.67 6.02
N GLN A 78 -1.73 18.77 7.18
CA GLN A 78 -1.86 20.04 7.90
C GLN A 78 -0.48 20.63 8.23
N LEU A 79 0.42 19.82 8.80
CA LEU A 79 1.79 20.26 9.10
C LEU A 79 2.53 20.71 7.83
N SER A 80 2.33 20.00 6.71
CA SER A 80 2.93 20.34 5.42
C SER A 80 2.46 21.70 4.92
N GLN A 81 1.18 22.03 5.12
CA GLN A 81 0.60 23.31 4.77
C GLN A 81 1.12 24.42 5.68
N ASP A 82 1.11 24.22 7.00
CA ASP A 82 1.59 25.20 7.97
C ASP A 82 3.08 25.52 7.77
N SER A 83 3.85 24.55 7.25
CA SER A 83 5.28 24.67 7.02
C SER A 83 5.65 25.07 5.59
N ASN A 84 4.68 25.29 4.69
CA ASN A 84 4.91 25.54 3.26
C ASN A 84 5.81 24.47 2.58
N SER A 85 5.66 23.21 2.97
CA SER A 85 6.47 22.08 2.48
C SER A 85 5.55 20.98 1.94
N PRO A 86 5.06 21.09 0.69
CA PRO A 86 4.10 20.15 0.12
C PRO A 86 4.58 18.68 0.15
N MET A 87 3.66 17.76 0.46
CA MET A 87 3.93 16.32 0.59
C MET A 87 2.98 15.52 -0.33
N PRO A 88 3.17 15.54 -1.67
CA PRO A 88 2.22 14.98 -2.63
C PRO A 88 1.97 13.47 -2.47
N ILE A 89 3.01 12.69 -2.11
CA ILE A 89 2.87 11.24 -1.85
C ILE A 89 1.87 10.98 -0.72
N ILE A 90 1.83 11.84 0.30
CA ILE A 90 0.90 11.67 1.44
C ILE A 90 -0.54 11.99 1.03
N THR A 91 -0.73 12.93 0.09
CA THR A 91 -2.05 13.17 -0.51
C THR A 91 -2.55 11.92 -1.21
N LEU A 92 -1.71 11.28 -2.03
CA LEU A 92 -2.04 10.03 -2.73
C LEU A 92 -2.36 8.91 -1.72
N ALA A 93 -1.49 8.70 -0.75
CA ALA A 93 -1.68 7.67 0.27
C ALA A 93 -2.96 7.87 1.09
N ARG A 94 -3.30 9.12 1.45
CA ARG A 94 -4.58 9.44 2.11
C ARG A 94 -5.76 9.05 1.24
N ASP A 95 -5.72 9.34 -0.05
CA ASP A 95 -6.83 9.05 -0.98
C ASP A 95 -7.00 7.54 -1.22
N HIS A 96 -5.89 6.79 -1.23
CA HIS A 96 -5.91 5.33 -1.25
C HIS A 96 -6.41 4.72 0.07
N LEU A 97 -6.07 5.31 1.22
CA LEU A 97 -6.67 4.93 2.51
C LEU A 97 -8.18 5.20 2.52
N LEU A 98 -8.64 6.32 1.96
CA LEU A 98 -10.08 6.61 1.83
C LEU A 98 -10.76 5.60 0.90
N THR A 99 -10.10 5.20 -0.17
CA THR A 99 -10.59 4.15 -1.08
C THR A 99 -10.73 2.82 -0.36
N ALA A 100 -9.70 2.41 0.39
CA ALA A 100 -9.73 1.20 1.21
C ALA A 100 -10.88 1.24 2.24
N ARG A 101 -11.07 2.39 2.90
CA ARG A 101 -12.19 2.60 3.83
C ARG A 101 -13.54 2.48 3.17
N ALA A 102 -13.72 3.01 1.97
CA ALA A 102 -14.97 2.86 1.23
C ALA A 102 -15.31 1.39 0.90
N GLN A 103 -14.32 0.49 1.00
CA GLN A 103 -14.46 -0.95 0.79
C GLN A 103 -14.53 -1.76 2.12
N GLU A 104 -14.54 -1.14 3.31
CA GLU A 104 -14.37 -1.75 4.66
C GLU A 104 -15.33 -2.88 5.03
N THR A 105 -16.31 -3.22 4.19
CA THR A 105 -17.18 -4.39 4.42
C THR A 105 -16.57 -5.71 3.94
N LYS A 106 -15.37 -5.69 3.34
CA LYS A 106 -14.62 -6.87 2.90
C LYS A 106 -13.11 -6.58 3.05
N PRO A 107 -12.25 -7.50 3.53
CA PRO A 107 -12.53 -8.82 4.13
C PRO A 107 -12.57 -8.84 5.67
N TYR A 108 -12.34 -7.72 6.36
CA TYR A 108 -12.25 -7.64 7.82
C TYR A 108 -13.19 -6.56 8.41
N PRO A 109 -13.65 -6.69 9.67
CA PRO A 109 -14.42 -5.64 10.36
C PRO A 109 -13.65 -4.32 10.55
N SER A 110 -12.32 -4.39 10.50
CA SER A 110 -11.43 -3.25 10.43
C SER A 110 -10.18 -3.59 9.62
N LEU A 111 -9.62 -2.60 8.95
CA LEU A 111 -8.46 -2.77 8.08
C LEU A 111 -7.18 -2.24 8.71
N ASP A 112 -6.06 -2.91 8.41
CA ASP A 112 -4.72 -2.35 8.56
C ASP A 112 -4.48 -1.30 7.45
N TRP A 113 -3.73 -0.24 7.73
CA TRP A 113 -3.47 0.83 6.77
C TRP A 113 -2.73 0.38 5.49
N SER A 114 -2.06 -0.77 5.49
CA SER A 114 -1.51 -1.37 4.25
C SER A 114 -2.59 -1.78 3.25
N ALA A 115 -3.86 -1.85 3.68
CA ALA A 115 -5.02 -1.99 2.80
C ALA A 115 -5.16 -0.84 1.78
N LEU A 116 -4.39 0.25 1.92
CA LEU A 116 -4.30 1.31 0.92
C LEU A 116 -3.91 0.78 -0.48
N VAL A 117 -3.26 -0.40 -0.56
CA VAL A 117 -2.99 -1.06 -1.84
C VAL A 117 -4.24 -1.30 -2.69
N SER A 118 -5.41 -1.40 -2.06
CA SER A 118 -6.68 -1.51 -2.78
C SER A 118 -6.95 -0.32 -3.71
N GLY A 119 -6.53 0.90 -3.34
CA GLY A 119 -6.64 2.08 -4.21
C GLY A 119 -5.84 1.90 -5.50
N ASN A 120 -4.57 1.50 -5.37
CA ASN A 120 -3.69 1.20 -6.50
C ASN A 120 -4.25 0.07 -7.39
N ARG A 121 -4.66 -1.04 -6.77
CA ARG A 121 -5.24 -2.20 -7.47
C ARG A 121 -6.49 -1.82 -8.26
N LEU A 122 -7.44 -1.13 -7.63
CA LEU A 122 -8.67 -0.70 -8.29
C LEU A 122 -8.39 0.25 -9.46
N ALA A 123 -7.47 1.20 -9.29
CA ALA A 123 -7.06 2.11 -10.36
C ALA A 123 -6.41 1.37 -11.56
N ALA A 124 -5.76 0.23 -11.30
CA ALA A 124 -5.17 -0.64 -12.32
C ALA A 124 -6.15 -1.68 -12.92
N GLY A 125 -7.42 -1.66 -12.52
CA GLY A 125 -8.44 -2.62 -12.94
C GLY A 125 -8.31 -4.01 -12.32
N LEU A 126 -7.66 -4.12 -11.15
CA LEU A 126 -7.47 -5.34 -10.37
C LEU A 126 -8.46 -5.42 -9.20
N ASP A 127 -8.61 -6.62 -8.63
CA ASP A 127 -9.41 -6.81 -7.41
C ASP A 127 -8.75 -6.11 -6.21
N ALA A 128 -9.53 -5.43 -5.38
CA ALA A 128 -9.02 -4.68 -4.23
C ALA A 128 -8.22 -5.54 -3.24
N PHE A 129 -8.70 -6.74 -2.93
CA PHE A 129 -8.25 -7.53 -1.77
C PHE A 129 -8.08 -9.03 -2.07
N ASP A 130 -8.05 -9.41 -3.35
CA ASP A 130 -7.79 -10.79 -3.77
C ASP A 130 -6.71 -10.83 -4.85
N HIS A 131 -5.44 -10.92 -4.43
CA HIS A 131 -4.28 -10.99 -5.33
C HIS A 131 -4.35 -12.16 -6.31
N ARG A 132 -5.03 -13.25 -5.95
CA ARG A 132 -5.15 -14.44 -6.80
C ARG A 132 -5.93 -14.15 -8.09
N LYS A 133 -6.72 -13.08 -8.13
CA LYS A 133 -7.43 -12.63 -9.33
C LYS A 133 -6.59 -11.73 -10.24
N HIS A 134 -5.36 -11.39 -9.85
CA HIS A 134 -4.49 -10.47 -10.60
C HIS A 134 -3.62 -11.20 -11.61
N GLN A 135 -3.53 -12.53 -11.52
CA GLN A 135 -2.71 -13.35 -12.39
C GLN A 135 -3.14 -13.23 -13.86
N HIS A 136 -2.30 -12.58 -14.64
CA HIS A 136 -2.36 -12.65 -16.10
C HIS A 136 -1.49 -13.85 -16.53
N LYS A 137 -2.04 -14.75 -17.34
CA LYS A 137 -1.20 -15.74 -18.04
C LYS A 137 -0.21 -14.94 -18.87
N VAL A 138 1.07 -15.03 -18.52
CA VAL A 138 2.14 -14.53 -19.39
C VAL A 138 2.02 -15.32 -20.69
N GLU A 139 1.44 -14.71 -21.73
CA GLU A 139 1.69 -15.17 -23.09
C GLU A 139 3.18 -14.96 -23.28
N LYS A 140 3.94 -16.05 -23.20
CA LYS A 140 5.33 -16.03 -23.64
C LYS A 140 5.31 -15.54 -25.07
N VAL A 141 5.78 -14.32 -25.28
CA VAL A 141 6.16 -13.88 -26.61
C VAL A 141 7.40 -14.71 -26.91
N ASP A 142 7.23 -15.74 -27.73
CA ASP A 142 8.34 -16.53 -28.25
C ASP A 142 9.21 -15.58 -29.08
N ASP A 143 10.37 -15.19 -28.53
CA ASP A 143 11.48 -14.55 -29.26
C ASP A 143 12.41 -15.63 -29.85
#